data_AF-A0A083ZWS1-F1
#
_entry.id   AF-A0A083ZWS1-F1
#
_cell.length_a   1.000
_cell.length_b   1.000
_cell.length_c   1.000
_cell.angle_alpha   90.00
_cell.angle_beta   90.00
_cell.angle_gamma   90.00
#
_symmetry.space_group_name_H-M   'P 1'
#
loop_
_entity.id
_entity.type
_entity.pdbx_description
1 polymer ?
#
loop_
_entity_poly.entity_id
_entity_poly.type
_entity_poly.pdbx_seq_one_letter_code
_entity_poly.pdbx_strand_id
1 'polypeptide(L)'
;MSITGLFLNGSSNYSLCSLGLKFGITPASLLSHRVYTGAPPQSANLRTRTGSTIPRSSLYCGEHFHYSLMRYPMNHKKIAAIILASSFVSSAMAQDEWVSFAHKNWELVCDNTHTCRAAGYSNGEEGSTGSVLITRLAGPGTQPTGAVTLADIESNESSPVPKLTLWINDKLMGNVQPTQDGIWHLSTSQTQALLKTVNGSGKVEFKGGPVSFVLSGDGATAVLLKMDDVQGRIGTPGALTKKGDKPESSVPAAIPAPVIQWVKVSDVPERLLTAPEIAALKPKLLAMLKPDDCEHLWFDLKNNSDLGTSADHEDALTLTPLGNDHALISTLCWRAAYNQGYGYWVIDNALKTDPVLVTNSASGYSQGVISLGQRGRGLGDCFSTARWLWDGETFHKSREATTGMCSYIHLGGTWDLPTFVTEVKPAL
;
A
#
# COMPACT_ATOMS: atom_id res chain seq x y z
N MET A 1 -30.61 1.40 -51.08
CA MET A 1 -29.46 1.82 -51.91
C MET A 1 -28.20 1.38 -51.19
N SER A 2 -27.56 0.33 -51.72
CA SER A 2 -26.29 -0.24 -51.27
C SER A 2 -25.12 0.70 -51.52
N ILE A 3 -24.08 0.63 -50.68
CA ILE A 3 -22.62 0.50 -50.95
C ILE A 3 -22.01 0.12 -49.57
N THR A 4 -21.56 -1.08 -49.20
CA THR A 4 -20.50 -2.02 -49.65
C THR A 4 -19.08 -1.45 -49.71
N GLY A 5 -18.20 -1.85 -48.78
CA GLY A 5 -16.75 -1.66 -48.88
C GLY A 5 -15.97 -2.36 -47.76
N LEU A 6 -15.52 -3.58 -48.03
CA LEU A 6 -14.59 -4.40 -47.24
C LEU A 6 -13.11 -4.06 -47.57
N PHE A 7 -12.18 -4.62 -46.78
CA PHE A 7 -10.73 -4.90 -46.94
C PHE A 7 -9.89 -4.22 -45.83
N LEU A 8 -9.41 -4.92 -44.78
CA LEU A 8 -8.39 -5.99 -44.61
C LEU A 8 -6.97 -5.46 -44.29
N ASN A 9 -6.50 -5.90 -43.10
CA ASN A 9 -5.14 -6.21 -42.63
C ASN A 9 -3.96 -5.22 -42.81
N GLY A 10 -3.27 -4.97 -41.70
CA GLY A 10 -1.91 -4.44 -41.68
C GLY A 10 -1.39 -4.20 -40.26
N SER A 11 -0.78 -5.22 -39.67
CA SER A 11 0.04 -5.15 -38.46
C SER A 11 1.27 -4.25 -38.65
N SER A 12 1.59 -3.40 -37.68
CA SER A 12 2.95 -2.86 -37.45
C SER A 12 3.08 -2.28 -36.05
N ASN A 13 3.93 -2.92 -35.25
CA ASN A 13 4.48 -2.42 -34.01
C ASN A 13 5.24 -1.12 -34.26
N TYR A 14 4.91 -0.05 -33.52
CA TYR A 14 5.82 1.07 -33.31
C TYR A 14 5.97 1.31 -31.80
N SER A 15 7.16 0.94 -31.32
CA SER A 15 7.71 1.39 -30.06
C SER A 15 8.06 2.88 -30.20
N LEU A 16 7.42 3.74 -29.41
CA LEU A 16 7.80 5.14 -29.29
C LEU A 16 8.51 5.34 -27.95
N CYS A 17 9.83 5.51 -28.03
CA CYS A 17 10.65 6.12 -27.01
C CYS A 17 10.21 7.58 -26.83
N SER A 18 9.58 7.91 -25.72
CA SER A 18 9.27 9.27 -25.33
C SER A 18 10.54 9.95 -24.76
N LEU A 19 11.14 10.86 -25.52
CA LEU A 19 12.10 11.83 -24.98
C LEU A 19 11.36 12.80 -24.05
N GLY A 20 11.76 12.82 -22.77
CA GLY A 20 11.32 13.81 -21.80
C GLY A 20 11.94 15.19 -22.07
N LEU A 21 11.11 16.13 -22.54
CA LEU A 21 11.41 17.56 -22.52
C LEU A 21 10.81 18.17 -21.25
N LYS A 22 11.67 18.54 -20.30
CA LYS A 22 11.33 19.33 -19.12
C LYS A 22 10.96 20.75 -19.55
N PHE A 23 9.70 21.14 -19.40
CA PHE A 23 9.29 22.53 -19.29
C PHE A 23 9.09 22.86 -17.81
N GLY A 24 9.99 23.68 -17.26
CA GLY A 24 9.81 24.28 -15.94
C GLY A 24 8.82 25.43 -16.02
N ILE A 25 7.70 25.29 -15.33
CA ILE A 25 6.72 26.36 -15.11
C ILE A 25 6.86 26.78 -13.65
N THR A 26 7.32 28.01 -13.43
CA THR A 26 7.35 28.69 -12.14
C THR A 26 5.93 29.15 -11.77
N PRO A 27 5.44 28.96 -10.53
CA PRO A 27 4.12 29.44 -10.14
C PRO A 27 4.14 30.92 -9.78
N ALA A 28 3.23 31.68 -10.39
CA ALA A 28 2.94 33.06 -10.03
C ALA A 28 1.95 33.10 -8.84
N SER A 29 2.33 33.87 -7.83
CA SER A 29 1.57 34.22 -6.64
C SER A 29 0.33 35.07 -6.98
N LEU A 30 -0.84 34.66 -6.48
CA LEU A 30 -2.07 35.45 -6.42
C LEU A 30 -2.02 36.37 -5.19
N LEU A 31 -2.07 37.69 -5.41
CA LEU A 31 -2.25 38.70 -4.37
C LEU A 31 -3.57 39.44 -4.62
N SER A 32 -4.34 39.53 -3.54
CA SER A 32 -5.65 40.16 -3.38
C SER A 32 -5.65 41.67 -3.66
N HIS A 33 -6.75 42.14 -4.24
CA HIS A 33 -7.07 43.56 -4.43
C HIS A 33 -7.08 44.36 -3.12
N ARG A 34 -6.33 45.48 -3.09
CA ARG A 34 -6.68 46.68 -2.32
C ARG A 34 -6.42 47.92 -3.16
N VAL A 35 -7.45 48.75 -3.26
CA VAL A 35 -7.48 50.07 -3.90
C VAL A 35 -6.76 51.07 -3.00
N TYR A 36 -5.79 51.83 -3.53
CA TYR A 36 -5.52 53.21 -3.10
C TYR A 36 -4.81 53.98 -4.23
N THR A 37 -5.17 55.26 -4.30
CA THR A 37 -4.94 56.26 -5.34
C THR A 37 -3.53 56.89 -5.32
N GLY A 38 -2.99 57.26 -6.50
CA GLY A 38 -2.02 58.37 -6.63
C GLY A 38 -0.88 58.24 -7.66
N ALA A 39 -1.08 58.86 -8.84
CA ALA A 39 -0.17 59.63 -9.72
C ALA A 39 1.28 59.17 -10.10
N PRO A 40 1.84 59.58 -11.28
CA PRO A 40 2.80 58.82 -12.11
C PRO A 40 4.17 59.57 -12.33
N PRO A 41 4.93 59.37 -13.43
CA PRO A 41 5.66 58.17 -13.93
C PRO A 41 7.17 58.47 -14.17
N GLN A 42 8.05 57.47 -14.39
CA GLN A 42 9.23 57.63 -15.29
C GLN A 42 9.63 56.32 -15.97
N SER A 43 10.07 56.48 -17.21
CA SER A 43 10.41 55.53 -18.27
C SER A 43 11.85 55.00 -18.19
N ALA A 44 12.14 53.84 -18.81
CA ALA A 44 13.10 53.71 -19.92
C ALA A 44 13.55 52.25 -20.23
N ASN A 45 13.28 51.88 -21.48
CA ASN A 45 14.16 51.24 -22.47
C ASN A 45 14.65 49.78 -22.37
N LEU A 46 14.20 49.03 -23.40
CA LEU A 46 14.78 47.85 -24.01
C LEU A 46 16.24 48.04 -24.46
N ARG A 47 17.00 46.94 -24.44
CA ARG A 47 17.94 46.61 -25.53
C ARG A 47 18.06 45.10 -25.72
N THR A 48 17.67 44.66 -26.91
CA THR A 48 17.94 43.35 -27.51
C THR A 48 19.36 43.33 -28.11
N ARG A 49 20.04 42.18 -28.05
CA ARG A 49 21.08 41.84 -29.02
C ARG A 49 21.16 40.32 -29.25
N THR A 50 21.13 40.00 -30.53
CA THR A 50 21.15 38.69 -31.19
C THR A 50 22.58 38.21 -31.49
N GLY A 51 22.73 36.91 -31.75
CA GLY A 51 23.85 36.29 -32.50
C GLY A 51 24.40 35.03 -31.81
N SER A 52 23.98 33.82 -32.17
CA SER A 52 24.40 32.96 -33.32
C SER A 52 25.78 32.31 -33.16
N THR A 53 25.86 30.97 -33.04
CA THR A 53 26.59 30.05 -33.96
C THR A 53 26.56 28.58 -33.50
N ILE A 54 26.38 27.69 -34.47
CA ILE A 54 26.48 26.22 -34.44
C ILE A 54 27.88 25.84 -34.96
N PRO A 55 28.44 24.67 -34.58
CA PRO A 55 28.98 23.79 -35.61
C PRO A 55 28.61 22.30 -35.46
N ARG A 56 28.98 21.57 -36.53
CA ARG A 56 28.49 20.30 -37.07
C ARG A 56 29.26 19.05 -36.56
N SER A 57 28.51 17.95 -36.42
CA SER A 57 28.74 16.53 -36.78
C SER A 57 30.15 15.88 -36.76
N SER A 58 30.22 14.65 -36.22
CA SER A 58 30.99 13.52 -36.79
C SER A 58 30.47 12.16 -36.28
N LEU A 59 30.19 11.23 -37.21
CA LEU A 59 29.92 9.80 -37.00
C LEU A 59 31.24 9.04 -36.75
N TYR A 60 31.22 7.95 -35.98
CA TYR A 60 32.10 6.78 -36.19
C TYR A 60 31.41 5.47 -35.72
N CYS A 61 31.58 4.42 -36.51
CA CYS A 61 31.06 3.06 -36.33
C CYS A 61 32.19 2.11 -35.93
N GLY A 62 31.88 1.19 -34.99
CA GLY A 62 32.25 -0.23 -34.93
C GLY A 62 33.72 -0.68 -34.92
N GLU A 63 34.09 -1.49 -33.91
CA GLU A 63 35.10 -2.56 -34.07
C GLU A 63 34.77 -3.81 -33.23
N HIS A 64 35.22 -4.94 -33.77
CA HIS A 64 34.96 -6.34 -33.42
C HIS A 64 35.79 -6.85 -32.23
N PHE A 65 35.21 -7.73 -31.40
CA PHE A 65 35.95 -8.55 -30.43
C PHE A 65 36.22 -9.96 -30.99
N HIS A 66 37.49 -10.32 -31.15
CA HIS A 66 37.98 -11.67 -31.42
C HIS A 66 38.15 -12.45 -30.10
N TYR A 67 37.50 -13.61 -29.97
CA TYR A 67 37.79 -14.61 -28.94
C TYR A 67 38.88 -15.58 -29.44
N SER A 68 39.98 -15.70 -28.70
CA SER A 68 41.02 -16.70 -28.93
C SER A 68 40.92 -17.80 -27.85
N LEU A 69 40.66 -19.03 -28.27
CA LEU A 69 40.59 -20.22 -27.41
C LEU A 69 42.00 -20.81 -27.24
N MET A 70 42.58 -20.73 -26.04
CA MET A 70 43.75 -21.53 -25.68
C MET A 70 43.32 -22.92 -25.21
N ARG A 71 43.86 -23.96 -25.87
CA ARG A 71 43.76 -25.37 -25.48
C ARG A 71 44.84 -25.71 -24.44
N TYR A 72 44.44 -26.32 -23.33
CA TYR A 72 45.36 -27.02 -22.41
C TYR A 72 45.19 -28.55 -22.56
N PRO A 73 46.28 -29.33 -22.58
CA PRO A 73 46.20 -30.79 -22.64
C PRO A 73 45.99 -31.40 -21.25
N MET A 74 45.03 -32.33 -21.15
CA MET A 74 44.77 -33.12 -19.93
C MET A 74 45.83 -34.21 -19.75
N ASN A 75 46.32 -34.37 -18.52
CA ASN A 75 47.10 -35.54 -18.11
C ASN A 75 46.43 -36.21 -16.90
N HIS A 76 46.21 -37.52 -17.02
CA HIS A 76 45.43 -38.35 -16.11
C HIS A 76 46.19 -38.63 -14.81
N LYS A 77 45.64 -38.19 -13.67
CA LYS A 77 45.85 -38.85 -12.36
C LYS A 77 44.52 -38.92 -11.60
N LYS A 78 44.15 -40.14 -11.22
CA LYS A 78 42.95 -40.49 -10.47
C LYS A 78 43.01 -39.83 -9.09
N ILE A 79 42.10 -38.90 -8.82
CA ILE A 79 41.77 -38.46 -7.47
C ILE A 79 40.28 -38.75 -7.30
N ALA A 80 39.97 -39.78 -6.51
CA ALA A 80 38.62 -40.05 -6.05
C ALA A 80 38.26 -38.95 -5.03
N ALA A 81 37.62 -37.88 -5.50
CA ALA A 81 37.02 -36.87 -4.64
C ALA A 81 35.63 -37.37 -4.21
N ILE A 82 35.50 -37.73 -2.94
CA ILE A 82 34.22 -37.94 -2.28
C ILE A 82 33.55 -36.56 -2.22
N ILE A 83 32.63 -36.29 -3.15
CA ILE A 83 31.75 -35.12 -3.09
C ILE A 83 30.71 -35.43 -2.00
N LEU A 84 30.95 -34.92 -0.80
CA LEU A 84 29.89 -34.79 0.21
C LEU A 84 28.86 -33.82 -0.38
N ALA A 85 27.73 -34.35 -0.86
CA ALA A 85 26.60 -33.52 -1.26
C ALA A 85 26.03 -32.87 0.00
N SER A 86 26.53 -31.69 0.34
CA SER A 86 25.92 -30.80 1.31
C SER A 86 24.55 -30.41 0.77
N SER A 87 23.50 -31.06 1.28
CA SER A 87 22.12 -30.63 1.13
C SER A 87 22.00 -29.25 1.76
N PHE A 88 22.27 -28.19 0.99
CA PHE A 88 21.76 -26.88 1.31
C PHE A 88 20.24 -26.99 1.21
N VAL A 89 19.60 -27.25 2.35
CA VAL A 89 18.19 -26.87 2.52
C VAL A 89 18.22 -25.37 2.38
N SER A 90 17.95 -24.86 1.18
CA SER A 90 17.56 -23.47 1.04
C SER A 90 16.36 -23.32 1.93
N SER A 91 16.54 -22.70 3.10
CA SER A 91 15.44 -22.04 3.77
C SER A 91 14.89 -21.09 2.73
N ALA A 92 13.83 -21.50 2.03
CA ALA A 92 13.02 -20.57 1.30
C ALA A 92 12.61 -19.56 2.35
N MET A 93 13.24 -18.39 2.35
CA MET A 93 12.67 -17.25 3.02
C MET A 93 11.29 -17.16 2.41
N ALA A 94 10.25 -17.46 3.20
CA ALA A 94 8.88 -17.23 2.80
C ALA A 94 8.85 -15.74 2.48
N GLN A 95 8.93 -15.45 1.19
CA GLN A 95 8.91 -14.11 0.67
C GLN A 95 7.53 -13.59 1.07
N ASP A 96 7.47 -12.37 1.62
CA ASP A 96 6.24 -11.69 2.05
C ASP A 96 5.31 -11.42 0.86
N GLU A 97 4.89 -12.47 0.15
CA GLU A 97 4.11 -12.39 -1.08
C GLU A 97 2.64 -12.26 -0.70
N TRP A 98 2.28 -11.04 -0.36
CA TRP A 98 0.90 -10.58 -0.47
C TRP A 98 0.61 -10.17 -1.91
N VAL A 99 -0.67 -10.16 -2.27
CA VAL A 99 -1.09 -9.80 -3.63
C VAL A 99 -2.15 -8.71 -3.53
N SER A 100 -1.95 -7.62 -4.29
CA SER A 100 -3.02 -6.67 -4.60
C SER A 100 -3.25 -6.58 -6.09
N PHE A 101 -4.51 -6.39 -6.46
CA PHE A 101 -4.92 -6.21 -7.84
C PHE A 101 -6.20 -5.37 -7.87
N ALA A 102 -6.22 -4.33 -8.72
CA ALA A 102 -7.40 -3.52 -8.93
C ALA A 102 -7.75 -3.48 -10.41
N HIS A 103 -9.05 -3.54 -10.72
CA HIS A 103 -9.53 -3.37 -12.08
C HIS A 103 -10.92 -2.72 -12.05
N LYS A 104 -10.99 -1.51 -12.61
CA LYS A 104 -12.21 -0.69 -12.61
C LYS A 104 -12.77 -0.49 -11.19
N ASN A 105 -13.99 -0.94 -10.91
CA ASN A 105 -14.70 -0.68 -9.65
C ASN A 105 -14.54 -1.82 -8.63
N TRP A 106 -13.49 -2.62 -8.80
CA TRP A 106 -13.19 -3.74 -7.93
C TRP A 106 -11.70 -3.80 -7.61
N GLU A 107 -11.39 -4.27 -6.42
CA GLU A 107 -10.02 -4.56 -5.99
C GLU A 107 -9.95 -5.85 -5.17
N LEU A 108 -8.75 -6.41 -5.10
CA LEU A 108 -8.38 -7.60 -4.36
C LEU A 108 -7.17 -7.29 -3.50
N VAL A 109 -7.21 -7.76 -2.26
CA VAL A 109 -6.04 -7.92 -1.40
C VAL A 109 -6.02 -9.34 -0.84
N CYS A 110 -4.91 -10.06 -1.03
CA CYS A 110 -4.63 -11.32 -0.37
C CYS A 110 -3.44 -11.13 0.57
N ASP A 111 -3.61 -11.50 1.84
CA ASP A 111 -2.55 -11.41 2.84
C ASP A 111 -1.53 -12.55 2.70
N ASN A 112 -0.46 -12.49 3.50
CA ASN A 112 0.60 -13.49 3.60
C ASN A 112 0.12 -14.90 4.04
N THR A 113 -1.15 -15.09 4.42
CA THR A 113 -1.75 -16.41 4.66
C THR A 113 -2.50 -16.96 3.43
N HIS A 114 -2.53 -16.18 2.35
CA HIS A 114 -3.37 -16.32 1.15
C HIS A 114 -4.88 -16.17 1.41
N THR A 115 -5.27 -15.58 2.53
CA THR A 115 -6.67 -15.18 2.74
C THR A 115 -6.94 -13.95 1.88
N CYS A 116 -7.91 -14.06 0.99
CA CYS A 116 -8.21 -13.05 -0.02
C CYS A 116 -9.50 -12.30 0.29
N ARG A 117 -9.49 -10.99 0.03
CA ARG A 117 -10.59 -10.05 0.23
C ARG A 117 -10.77 -9.23 -1.04
N ALA A 118 -11.90 -9.39 -1.71
CA ALA A 118 -12.27 -8.60 -2.88
C ALA A 118 -13.36 -7.59 -2.53
N ALA A 119 -13.09 -6.30 -2.73
CA ALA A 119 -14.07 -5.23 -2.54
C ALA A 119 -14.62 -4.78 -3.90
N GLY A 120 -15.94 -4.59 -3.96
CA GLY A 120 -16.65 -4.06 -5.12
C GLY A 120 -17.45 -2.81 -4.77
N TYR A 121 -17.48 -1.84 -5.67
CA TYR A 121 -18.05 -0.52 -5.46
C TYR A 121 -19.21 -0.22 -6.42
N SER A 122 -19.92 0.90 -6.22
CA SER A 122 -20.91 1.40 -7.18
C SER A 122 -20.25 1.87 -8.48
N ASN A 123 -21.06 2.05 -9.52
CA ASN A 123 -20.67 2.87 -10.66
C ASN A 123 -20.81 4.36 -10.28
N GLY A 124 -19.80 5.19 -10.52
CA GLY A 124 -19.94 6.65 -10.41
C GLY A 124 -18.63 7.39 -10.12
N GLU A 125 -18.50 8.59 -10.69
CA GLU A 125 -17.38 9.51 -10.44
C GLU A 125 -17.61 10.39 -9.18
N GLU A 126 -18.87 10.53 -8.74
CA GLU A 126 -19.28 11.41 -7.62
C GLU A 126 -19.21 10.74 -6.24
N GLY A 127 -18.80 9.47 -6.16
CA GLY A 127 -18.74 8.70 -4.92
C GLY A 127 -19.62 7.45 -4.96
N SER A 128 -19.27 6.45 -4.14
CA SER A 128 -19.99 5.18 -4.08
C SER A 128 -21.08 5.23 -3.02
N THR A 129 -22.28 4.74 -3.33
CA THR A 129 -23.40 4.65 -2.38
C THR A 129 -23.28 3.45 -1.41
N GLY A 130 -22.29 2.58 -1.61
CA GLY A 130 -22.00 1.43 -0.77
C GLY A 130 -20.86 0.58 -1.31
N SER A 131 -20.53 -0.50 -0.63
CA SER A 131 -19.55 -1.48 -1.11
C SER A 131 -19.92 -2.89 -0.66
N VAL A 132 -19.46 -3.89 -1.42
CA VAL A 132 -19.51 -5.31 -1.05
C VAL A 132 -18.10 -5.81 -0.81
N LEU A 133 -17.90 -6.57 0.27
CA LEU A 133 -16.67 -7.30 0.55
C LEU A 133 -16.91 -8.81 0.40
N ILE A 134 -16.10 -9.46 -0.41
CA ILE A 134 -16.03 -10.91 -0.53
C ILE A 134 -14.75 -11.40 0.11
N THR A 135 -14.86 -12.19 1.17
CA THR A 135 -13.71 -12.75 1.88
C THR A 135 -13.65 -14.25 1.67
N ARG A 136 -12.46 -14.79 1.37
CA ARG A 136 -12.24 -16.23 1.25
C ARG A 136 -10.93 -16.63 1.91
N LEU A 137 -11.04 -17.45 2.96
CA LEU A 137 -9.89 -18.08 3.62
C LEU A 137 -9.12 -18.98 2.64
N ALA A 138 -7.81 -19.07 2.80
CA ALA A 138 -6.99 -20.04 2.06
C ALA A 138 -7.28 -21.49 2.49
N GLY A 139 -6.89 -22.46 1.67
CA GLY A 139 -7.04 -23.89 1.95
C GLY A 139 -8.20 -24.57 1.20
N PRO A 140 -8.14 -25.91 1.04
CA PRO A 140 -9.20 -26.71 0.40
C PRO A 140 -10.59 -26.51 1.02
N GLY A 141 -11.64 -26.52 0.19
CA GLY A 141 -13.03 -26.55 0.66
C GLY A 141 -13.54 -25.26 1.33
N THR A 142 -12.72 -24.22 1.48
CA THR A 142 -13.16 -22.93 2.00
C THR A 142 -14.16 -22.24 1.05
N GLN A 143 -15.19 -21.65 1.64
CA GLN A 143 -16.25 -20.95 0.92
C GLN A 143 -16.09 -19.43 1.08
N PRO A 144 -16.42 -18.64 0.05
CA PRO A 144 -16.46 -17.20 0.18
C PRO A 144 -17.62 -16.75 1.08
N THR A 145 -17.37 -15.74 1.92
CA THR A 145 -18.38 -15.01 2.66
C THR A 145 -18.58 -13.63 2.04
N GLY A 146 -19.77 -13.04 2.23
CA GLY A 146 -20.08 -11.73 1.69
C GLY A 146 -20.59 -10.78 2.76
N ALA A 147 -20.13 -9.54 2.72
CA ALA A 147 -20.61 -8.44 3.54
C ALA A 147 -20.92 -7.22 2.66
N VAL A 148 -21.79 -6.35 3.12
CA VAL A 148 -22.15 -5.09 2.46
C VAL A 148 -22.18 -3.95 3.47
N THR A 149 -21.74 -2.78 3.05
CA THR A 149 -21.91 -1.53 3.79
C THR A 149 -22.49 -0.46 2.85
N LEU A 150 -23.16 0.55 3.43
CA LEU A 150 -23.71 1.69 2.71
C LEU A 150 -22.96 2.96 3.10
N ALA A 151 -22.84 3.91 2.17
CA ALA A 151 -22.14 5.16 2.43
C ALA A 151 -22.88 6.04 3.44
N ASP A 152 -22.11 6.72 4.31
CA ASP A 152 -22.63 7.59 5.36
C ASP A 152 -22.03 9.01 5.36
N ILE A 153 -21.02 9.31 4.52
CA ILE A 153 -20.32 10.61 4.51
C ILE A 153 -21.25 11.80 4.27
N GLU A 154 -22.28 11.67 3.43
CA GLU A 154 -23.23 12.76 3.15
C GLU A 154 -24.41 12.81 4.13
N SER A 155 -24.54 11.81 5.00
CA SER A 155 -25.66 11.75 5.94
C SER A 155 -25.40 12.67 7.13
N ASN A 156 -25.92 13.91 7.06
CA ASN A 156 -25.90 14.88 8.17
C ASN A 156 -26.60 14.34 9.44
N GLU A 157 -27.37 13.27 9.32
CA GLU A 157 -27.82 12.44 10.41
C GLU A 157 -27.74 10.98 9.94
N SER A 158 -26.93 10.16 10.61
CA SER A 158 -26.88 8.70 10.42
C SER A 158 -28.21 8.08 10.86
N SER A 159 -29.26 8.30 10.08
CA SER A 159 -30.53 7.60 10.29
C SER A 159 -30.26 6.11 10.07
N PRO A 160 -30.35 5.28 11.12
CA PRO A 160 -29.99 3.88 11.02
C PRO A 160 -30.88 3.23 9.98
N VAL A 161 -30.29 2.56 8.99
CA VAL A 161 -31.03 1.77 8.00
C VAL A 161 -31.64 0.58 8.75
N PRO A 162 -32.96 0.52 8.99
CA PRO A 162 -33.53 -0.50 9.86
C PRO A 162 -33.61 -1.87 9.16
N LYS A 163 -33.59 -1.86 7.83
CA LYS A 163 -33.76 -3.05 7.00
C LYS A 163 -33.08 -2.87 5.66
N LEU A 164 -32.23 -3.82 5.30
CA LEU A 164 -31.61 -3.91 3.98
C LEU A 164 -32.09 -5.18 3.27
N THR A 165 -32.35 -5.07 1.96
CA THR A 165 -32.78 -6.20 1.12
C THR A 165 -31.90 -6.33 -0.10
N LEU A 166 -31.58 -7.58 -0.47
CA LEU A 166 -30.83 -7.89 -1.69
C LEU A 166 -31.79 -8.16 -2.85
N TRP A 167 -31.50 -7.57 -4.01
CA TRP A 167 -32.21 -7.75 -5.27
C TRP A 167 -31.22 -8.16 -6.36
N ILE A 168 -31.58 -9.21 -7.12
CA ILE A 168 -30.79 -9.71 -8.25
C ILE A 168 -31.69 -9.73 -9.47
N ASN A 169 -31.35 -8.97 -10.52
CA ASN A 169 -32.15 -8.81 -11.74
C ASN A 169 -33.63 -8.53 -11.39
N ASP A 170 -33.85 -7.55 -10.51
CA ASP A 170 -35.16 -7.11 -10.01
C ASP A 170 -35.98 -8.17 -9.23
N LYS A 171 -35.37 -9.32 -8.90
CA LYS A 171 -35.95 -10.33 -8.02
C LYS A 171 -35.45 -10.15 -6.58
N LEU A 172 -36.38 -10.09 -5.63
CA LEU A 172 -36.07 -10.06 -4.20
C LEU A 172 -35.42 -11.37 -3.74
N MET A 173 -34.25 -11.26 -3.11
CA MET A 173 -33.48 -12.36 -2.52
C MET A 173 -33.58 -12.42 -0.98
N GLY A 174 -34.39 -11.52 -0.39
CA GLY A 174 -34.65 -11.46 1.04
C GLY A 174 -33.87 -10.37 1.77
N ASN A 175 -34.01 -10.35 3.10
CA ASN A 175 -33.31 -9.41 3.97
C ASN A 175 -31.83 -9.79 4.07
N VAL A 176 -30.96 -8.79 4.24
CA VAL A 176 -29.56 -8.97 4.62
C VAL A 176 -29.48 -8.85 6.15
N GLN A 177 -28.58 -9.60 6.79
CA GLN A 177 -28.48 -9.64 8.24
C GLN A 177 -27.61 -8.48 8.74
N PRO A 178 -28.11 -7.54 9.57
CA PRO A 178 -27.28 -6.49 10.13
C PRO A 178 -26.31 -7.05 11.18
N THR A 179 -25.15 -6.41 11.32
CA THR A 179 -24.22 -6.60 12.43
C THR A 179 -24.10 -5.32 13.27
N GLN A 180 -23.33 -5.41 14.36
CA GLN A 180 -22.79 -4.22 15.02
C GLN A 180 -21.87 -3.53 14.01
N ASP A 181 -21.81 -2.19 14.03
CA ASP A 181 -20.92 -1.35 13.19
C ASP A 181 -21.38 -1.06 11.74
N GLY A 182 -22.67 -1.18 11.43
CA GLY A 182 -23.22 -0.73 10.14
C GLY A 182 -22.93 -1.64 8.94
N ILE A 183 -22.24 -2.75 9.17
CA ILE A 183 -22.02 -3.82 8.19
C ILE A 183 -23.23 -4.77 8.17
N TRP A 184 -23.52 -5.35 7.00
CA TRP A 184 -24.54 -6.37 6.84
C TRP A 184 -23.95 -7.63 6.21
N HIS A 185 -24.18 -8.78 6.82
CA HIS A 185 -23.72 -10.07 6.33
C HIS A 185 -24.73 -10.72 5.40
N LEU A 186 -24.23 -11.19 4.25
CA LEU A 186 -24.96 -12.01 3.30
C LEU A 186 -25.00 -13.45 3.80
N SER A 187 -26.14 -14.11 3.61
CA SER A 187 -26.20 -15.57 3.78
C SER A 187 -25.40 -16.27 2.68
N THR A 188 -25.01 -17.53 2.90
CA THR A 188 -24.28 -18.33 1.89
C THR A 188 -24.98 -18.35 0.53
N SER A 189 -26.31 -18.48 0.50
CA SER A 189 -27.07 -18.48 -0.75
C SER A 189 -27.09 -17.11 -1.43
N GLN A 190 -27.16 -16.03 -0.65
CA GLN A 190 -27.08 -14.66 -1.16
C GLN A 190 -25.68 -14.36 -1.73
N THR A 191 -24.61 -14.74 -1.03
CA THR A 191 -23.23 -14.59 -1.51
C THR A 191 -23.00 -15.33 -2.82
N GLN A 192 -23.44 -16.58 -2.92
CA GLN A 192 -23.30 -17.35 -4.16
C GLN A 192 -24.11 -16.76 -5.32
N ALA A 193 -25.33 -16.31 -5.06
CA ALA A 193 -26.17 -15.68 -6.07
C ALA A 193 -25.57 -14.35 -6.56
N LEU A 194 -25.04 -13.53 -5.66
CA LEU A 194 -24.33 -12.30 -5.97
C LEU A 194 -23.11 -12.59 -6.86
N LEU A 195 -22.22 -13.49 -6.43
CA LEU A 195 -20.99 -13.85 -7.15
C LEU A 195 -21.28 -14.36 -8.57
N LYS A 196 -22.31 -15.21 -8.72
CA LYS A 196 -22.76 -15.68 -10.04
C LYS A 196 -23.23 -14.54 -10.93
N THR A 197 -23.88 -13.52 -10.35
CA THR A 197 -24.48 -12.41 -11.09
C THR A 197 -23.44 -11.41 -11.55
N VAL A 198 -22.49 -11.03 -10.68
CA VAL A 198 -21.44 -10.05 -10.99
C VAL A 198 -20.37 -10.57 -11.94
N ASN A 199 -20.19 -11.91 -12.03
CA ASN A 199 -19.34 -12.53 -13.04
C ASN A 199 -19.96 -12.55 -14.45
N GLY A 200 -21.20 -12.07 -14.60
CA GLY A 200 -21.90 -11.92 -15.87
C GLY A 200 -22.29 -10.46 -16.11
N SER A 201 -23.44 -10.25 -16.75
CA SER A 201 -24.00 -8.92 -17.05
C SER A 201 -25.24 -8.60 -16.22
N GLY A 202 -25.41 -9.26 -15.07
CA GLY A 202 -26.58 -9.11 -14.22
C GLY A 202 -26.51 -7.89 -13.29
N LYS A 203 -27.67 -7.47 -12.78
CA LYS A 203 -27.79 -6.37 -11.82
C LYS A 203 -27.87 -6.90 -10.40
N VAL A 204 -27.03 -6.38 -9.51
CA VAL A 204 -27.08 -6.59 -8.06
C VAL A 204 -27.38 -5.27 -7.38
N GLU A 205 -28.40 -5.23 -6.53
CA GLU A 205 -28.88 -4.01 -5.90
C GLU A 205 -29.29 -4.25 -4.45
N PHE A 206 -28.94 -3.32 -3.58
CA PHE A 206 -29.29 -3.29 -2.16
C PHE A 206 -30.25 -2.13 -1.90
N LYS A 207 -31.44 -2.44 -1.35
CA LYS A 207 -32.50 -1.47 -1.07
C LYS A 207 -32.81 -1.41 0.41
N GLY A 208 -32.90 -0.21 0.96
CA GLY A 208 -33.18 0.04 2.38
C GLY A 208 -32.67 1.39 2.88
N GLY A 209 -31.57 1.88 2.30
CA GLY A 209 -31.04 3.22 2.55
C GLY A 209 -31.78 4.32 1.76
N PRO A 210 -31.39 5.59 1.97
CA PRO A 210 -31.99 6.74 1.28
C PRO A 210 -31.79 6.67 -0.24
N VAL A 211 -30.65 6.11 -0.67
CA VAL A 211 -30.35 5.79 -2.06
C VAL A 211 -30.09 4.29 -2.16
N SER A 212 -30.59 3.65 -3.23
CA SER A 212 -30.30 2.24 -3.49
C SER A 212 -28.85 2.06 -3.90
N PHE A 213 -28.16 1.09 -3.31
CA PHE A 213 -26.80 0.75 -3.71
C PHE A 213 -26.83 -0.28 -4.84
N VAL A 214 -26.42 0.14 -6.04
CA VAL A 214 -26.23 -0.74 -7.19
C VAL A 214 -24.75 -1.13 -7.28
N LEU A 215 -24.44 -2.40 -7.04
CA LEU A 215 -23.09 -2.92 -7.14
C LEU A 215 -22.66 -2.98 -8.60
N SER A 216 -21.49 -2.42 -8.92
CA SER A 216 -20.91 -2.49 -10.25
C SER A 216 -20.50 -3.92 -10.61
N GLY A 217 -20.81 -4.38 -11.82
CA GLY A 217 -20.19 -5.59 -12.39
C GLY A 217 -18.84 -5.31 -13.07
N ASP A 218 -18.46 -4.05 -13.24
CA ASP A 218 -17.28 -3.64 -13.99
C ASP A 218 -15.99 -3.99 -13.25
N GLY A 219 -15.34 -5.05 -13.72
CA GLY A 219 -14.07 -5.55 -13.20
C GLY A 219 -14.18 -6.71 -12.21
N ALA A 220 -15.41 -7.07 -11.80
CA ALA A 220 -15.68 -8.19 -10.92
C ALA A 220 -15.03 -9.49 -11.41
N THR A 221 -15.25 -9.87 -12.68
CA THR A 221 -14.68 -11.10 -13.25
C THR A 221 -13.14 -11.12 -13.22
N ALA A 222 -12.48 -9.98 -13.46
CA ALA A 222 -11.02 -9.91 -13.46
C ALA A 222 -10.46 -10.09 -12.05
N VAL A 223 -11.05 -9.41 -11.07
CA VAL A 223 -10.67 -9.46 -9.65
C VAL A 223 -10.96 -10.85 -9.05
N LEU A 224 -12.14 -11.42 -9.31
CA LEU A 224 -12.51 -12.75 -8.83
C LEU A 224 -11.70 -13.87 -9.51
N LEU A 225 -11.31 -13.70 -10.78
CA LEU A 225 -10.37 -14.60 -11.44
C LEU A 225 -8.97 -14.51 -10.81
N LYS A 226 -8.52 -13.30 -10.44
CA LYS A 226 -7.24 -13.14 -9.74
C LYS A 226 -7.29 -13.78 -8.35
N MET A 227 -8.42 -13.72 -7.65
CA MET A 227 -8.62 -14.43 -6.38
C MET A 227 -8.50 -15.96 -6.57
N ASP A 228 -9.14 -16.52 -7.61
CA ASP A 228 -9.02 -17.94 -7.94
C ASP A 228 -7.58 -18.32 -8.31
N ASP A 229 -6.84 -17.45 -9.00
CA ASP A 229 -5.44 -17.63 -9.38
C ASP A 229 -4.53 -17.72 -8.13
N VAL A 230 -4.59 -16.72 -7.25
CA VAL A 230 -3.78 -16.68 -6.02
C VAL A 230 -4.04 -17.89 -5.13
N GLN A 231 -5.29 -18.33 -5.03
CA GLN A 231 -5.66 -19.48 -4.20
C GLN A 231 -5.50 -20.83 -4.93
N GLY A 232 -5.02 -20.88 -6.17
CA GLY A 232 -4.83 -22.13 -6.91
C GLY A 232 -6.13 -22.87 -7.23
N ARG A 233 -7.23 -22.13 -7.41
CA ARG A 233 -8.60 -22.66 -7.59
C ARG A 233 -9.07 -22.68 -9.04
N ILE A 234 -8.31 -22.13 -9.98
CA ILE A 234 -8.70 -22.15 -11.39
C ILE A 234 -8.86 -23.59 -11.88
N GLY A 235 -10.06 -23.90 -12.37
CA GLY A 235 -10.44 -25.22 -12.87
C GLY A 235 -10.93 -26.19 -11.80
N THR A 236 -11.14 -25.76 -10.55
CA THR A 236 -11.82 -26.58 -9.53
C THR A 236 -13.33 -26.33 -9.52
N PRO A 237 -14.16 -27.22 -8.92
CA PRO A 237 -15.58 -26.95 -8.73
C PRO A 237 -15.87 -25.71 -7.88
N GLY A 238 -14.98 -25.37 -6.95
CA GLY A 238 -15.08 -24.23 -6.05
C GLY A 238 -14.48 -22.92 -6.58
N ALA A 239 -14.02 -22.87 -7.84
CA ALA A 239 -13.63 -21.62 -8.49
C ALA A 239 -14.81 -20.64 -8.55
N LEU A 240 -14.55 -19.35 -8.37
CA LEU A 240 -15.58 -18.30 -8.47
C LEU A 240 -15.91 -18.00 -9.93
N THR A 241 -14.91 -18.05 -10.80
CA THR A 241 -15.02 -17.67 -12.22
C THR A 241 -14.89 -18.88 -13.15
N LYS A 242 -13.69 -19.45 -13.27
CA LYS A 242 -13.35 -20.55 -14.19
C LYS A 242 -13.44 -21.90 -13.48
N LYS A 243 -14.66 -22.42 -13.34
CA LYS A 243 -14.90 -23.74 -12.75
C LYS A 243 -14.42 -24.88 -13.66
N GLY A 244 -14.09 -26.01 -13.05
CA GLY A 244 -13.72 -27.24 -13.74
C GLY A 244 -13.83 -28.45 -12.82
N ASP A 245 -13.11 -29.51 -13.15
CA ASP A 245 -13.15 -30.82 -12.50
C ASP A 245 -11.90 -31.14 -11.66
N LYS A 246 -10.92 -30.22 -11.57
CA LYS A 246 -9.77 -30.41 -10.68
C LYS A 246 -10.26 -30.56 -9.24
N PRO A 247 -9.81 -31.59 -8.50
CA PRO A 247 -10.34 -31.86 -7.17
C PRO A 247 -10.02 -30.70 -6.22
N GLU A 248 -10.97 -30.36 -5.35
CA GLU A 248 -10.75 -29.31 -4.32
C GLU A 248 -9.57 -29.62 -3.39
N SER A 249 -9.15 -30.88 -3.27
CA SER A 249 -7.95 -31.28 -2.55
C SER A 249 -6.63 -30.86 -3.22
N SER A 250 -6.65 -30.37 -4.47
CA SER A 250 -5.46 -29.81 -5.13
C SER A 250 -5.20 -28.35 -4.78
N VAL A 251 -6.12 -27.70 -4.06
CA VAL A 251 -5.97 -26.31 -3.60
C VAL A 251 -4.88 -26.26 -2.52
N PRO A 252 -3.91 -25.34 -2.60
CA PRO A 252 -2.89 -25.19 -1.57
C PRO A 252 -3.50 -24.95 -0.18
N ALA A 253 -2.87 -25.52 0.84
CA ALA A 253 -3.22 -25.23 2.24
C ALA A 253 -2.95 -23.75 2.56
N ALA A 254 -3.62 -23.23 3.60
CA ALA A 254 -3.31 -21.91 4.14
C ALA A 254 -1.86 -21.87 4.65
N ILE A 255 -1.19 -20.75 4.43
CA ILE A 255 0.13 -20.49 5.00
C ILE A 255 -0.07 -19.98 6.43
N PRO A 256 0.56 -20.58 7.45
CA PRO A 256 0.44 -20.09 8.82
C PRO A 256 1.06 -18.69 8.94
N ALA A 257 0.37 -17.79 9.65
CA ALA A 257 0.90 -16.47 9.95
C ALA A 257 2.15 -16.58 10.83
N PRO A 258 3.19 -15.75 10.62
CA PRO A 258 4.34 -15.67 11.52
C PRO A 258 3.87 -15.33 12.93
N VAL A 259 4.59 -15.85 13.94
CA VAL A 259 4.28 -15.62 15.35
C VAL A 259 5.21 -14.55 15.92
N ILE A 260 4.64 -13.55 16.59
CA ILE A 260 5.40 -12.56 17.37
C ILE A 260 5.12 -12.78 18.85
N GLN A 261 6.19 -12.87 19.65
CA GLN A 261 6.10 -12.82 21.10
C GLN A 261 6.12 -11.35 21.53
N TRP A 262 5.02 -10.82 22.04
CA TRP A 262 4.96 -9.45 22.51
C TRP A 262 5.47 -9.36 23.95
N VAL A 263 6.44 -8.46 24.17
CA VAL A 263 7.06 -8.22 25.47
C VAL A 263 6.64 -6.85 26.00
N LYS A 264 6.28 -6.81 27.29
CA LYS A 264 5.98 -5.54 27.97
C LYS A 264 7.22 -4.66 28.03
N VAL A 265 7.06 -3.39 27.68
CA VAL A 265 8.13 -2.37 27.77
C VAL A 265 8.25 -1.76 29.16
N SER A 266 9.36 -1.07 29.39
CA SER A 266 9.59 -0.20 30.56
C SER A 266 8.52 0.90 30.67
N ASP A 267 8.08 1.19 31.90
CA ASP A 267 7.14 2.28 32.22
C ASP A 267 7.86 3.63 32.44
N VAL A 268 9.18 3.68 32.24
CA VAL A 268 9.98 4.92 32.36
C VAL A 268 9.55 5.92 31.28
N PRO A 269 9.25 7.19 31.64
CA PRO A 269 8.85 8.20 30.67
C PRO A 269 9.92 8.47 29.61
N GLU A 270 9.44 8.86 28.43
CA GLU A 270 10.27 9.44 27.37
C GLU A 270 11.02 10.68 27.88
N ARG A 271 12.24 10.88 27.36
CA ARG A 271 13.02 12.10 27.57
C ARG A 271 13.54 12.68 26.26
N LEU A 272 13.86 13.96 26.26
CA LEU A 272 14.64 14.57 25.19
C LEU A 272 16.08 14.04 25.18
N LEU A 273 16.65 13.88 23.99
CA LEU A 273 18.09 13.72 23.82
C LEU A 273 18.78 15.07 24.07
N THR A 274 19.94 15.02 24.71
CA THR A 274 20.79 16.20 24.96
C THR A 274 21.56 16.58 23.69
N ALA A 275 21.99 17.84 23.58
CA ALA A 275 22.76 18.30 22.41
C ALA A 275 24.01 17.43 22.09
N PRO A 276 24.82 16.96 23.07
CA PRO A 276 25.91 16.03 22.78
C PRO A 276 25.44 14.66 22.27
N GLU A 277 24.35 14.11 22.80
CA GLU A 277 23.77 12.86 22.32
C GLU A 277 23.26 13.01 20.88
N ILE A 278 22.55 14.11 20.59
CA ILE A 278 22.09 14.45 19.24
C ILE A 278 23.28 14.53 18.27
N ALA A 279 24.33 15.27 18.63
CA ALA A 279 25.52 15.42 17.78
C ALA A 279 26.20 14.07 17.47
N ALA A 280 26.21 13.14 18.42
CA ALA A 280 26.79 11.81 18.24
C ALA A 280 25.89 10.87 17.43
N LEU A 281 24.58 10.90 17.66
CA LEU A 281 23.62 9.96 17.07
C LEU A 281 23.16 10.36 15.68
N LYS A 282 22.96 11.65 15.43
CA LYS A 282 22.34 12.14 14.17
C LYS A 282 23.05 11.63 12.91
N PRO A 283 24.39 11.62 12.80
CA PRO A 283 25.06 11.04 11.62
C PRO A 283 24.75 9.55 11.43
N LYS A 284 24.64 8.79 12.53
CA LYS A 284 24.29 7.36 12.49
C LYS A 284 22.84 7.15 12.03
N LEU A 285 21.90 7.92 12.58
CA LEU A 285 20.48 7.87 12.18
C LEU A 285 20.30 8.13 10.68
N LEU A 286 21.00 9.15 10.17
CA LEU A 286 20.93 9.55 8.77
C LEU A 286 21.59 8.54 7.82
N ALA A 287 22.60 7.79 8.27
CA ALA A 287 23.26 6.79 7.45
C ALA A 287 22.34 5.63 7.01
N MET A 288 21.19 5.45 7.69
CA MET A 288 20.17 4.45 7.36
C MET A 288 19.04 4.98 6.47
N LEU A 289 19.04 6.28 6.17
CA LEU A 289 17.95 6.96 5.46
C LEU A 289 18.42 7.49 4.11
N LYS A 290 17.51 7.54 3.13
CA LYS A 290 17.72 8.39 1.95
C LYS A 290 17.38 9.84 2.32
N PRO A 291 17.92 10.84 1.60
CA PRO A 291 17.66 12.24 1.91
C PRO A 291 16.17 12.62 2.00
N ASP A 292 15.33 12.01 1.16
CA ASP A 292 13.88 12.30 1.10
C ASP A 292 13.07 11.49 2.12
N ASP A 293 13.67 10.48 2.78
CA ASP A 293 12.96 9.59 3.72
C ASP A 293 12.65 10.29 5.06
N CYS A 294 13.42 11.32 5.42
CA CYS A 294 13.32 12.03 6.70
C CYS A 294 13.86 13.47 6.54
N GLU A 295 13.21 14.24 5.66
CA GLU A 295 13.66 15.58 5.27
C GLU A 295 13.79 16.55 6.44
N HIS A 296 12.94 16.42 7.48
CA HIS A 296 13.03 17.26 8.69
C HIS A 296 14.36 17.05 9.42
N LEU A 297 14.79 15.80 9.60
CA LEU A 297 16.07 15.48 10.22
C LEU A 297 17.27 15.95 9.36
N TRP A 298 17.09 15.98 8.04
CA TRP A 298 18.10 16.45 7.07
C TRP A 298 18.18 17.98 6.99
N PHE A 299 17.06 18.71 7.11
CA PHE A 299 17.00 20.17 7.02
C PHE A 299 17.76 20.83 8.16
N ASP A 300 17.72 20.21 9.33
CA ASP A 300 18.46 20.64 10.51
C ASP A 300 20.00 20.60 10.28
N LEU A 301 20.51 19.74 9.40
CA LEU A 301 21.95 19.75 9.03
C LEU A 301 22.38 20.99 8.24
N LYS A 302 21.49 21.58 7.44
CA LYS A 302 21.85 22.67 6.52
C LYS A 302 21.77 24.04 7.16
N ASN A 303 20.89 24.19 8.15
CA ASN A 303 20.58 25.50 8.72
C ASN A 303 21.11 25.72 10.15
N ASN A 304 21.72 24.71 10.78
CA ASN A 304 22.20 24.79 12.16
C ASN A 304 21.13 25.35 13.11
N SER A 305 19.88 24.91 12.91
CA SER A 305 18.71 25.41 13.61
C SER A 305 18.55 24.71 14.95
N ASP A 306 18.23 25.46 16.01
CA ASP A 306 18.03 24.93 17.38
C ASP A 306 16.76 24.06 17.54
N LEU A 307 16.20 23.51 16.46
CA LEU A 307 14.95 22.73 16.45
C LEU A 307 15.06 21.41 17.24
N GLY A 308 16.27 20.95 17.57
CA GLY A 308 16.52 19.86 18.51
C GLY A 308 16.41 20.26 20.00
N THR A 309 16.19 21.54 20.31
CA THR A 309 16.12 22.10 21.67
C THR A 309 14.90 22.99 21.93
N SER A 310 14.10 23.28 20.90
CA SER A 310 12.85 24.02 21.08
C SER A 310 11.89 23.26 21.97
N ALA A 311 11.22 23.97 22.89
CA ALA A 311 10.24 23.42 23.83
C ALA A 311 9.00 22.78 23.15
N ASP A 312 8.90 22.89 21.83
CA ASP A 312 7.90 22.22 21.01
C ASP A 312 8.34 20.77 20.78
N HIS A 313 7.86 19.87 21.64
CA HIS A 313 8.18 18.44 21.67
C HIS A 313 7.98 17.69 20.33
N GLU A 314 7.24 18.25 19.37
CA GLU A 314 6.83 17.54 18.15
C GLU A 314 7.99 17.27 17.18
N ASP A 315 9.02 18.12 17.18
CA ASP A 315 10.14 18.03 16.22
C ASP A 315 11.44 17.53 16.89
N ALA A 316 11.45 17.38 18.21
CA ALA A 316 12.63 17.02 18.97
C ALA A 316 13.02 15.53 18.79
N LEU A 317 14.30 15.24 18.98
CA LEU A 317 14.82 13.88 19.08
C LEU A 317 14.61 13.37 20.51
N THR A 318 13.82 12.31 20.65
CA THR A 318 13.46 11.74 21.94
C THR A 318 14.07 10.35 22.14
N LEU A 319 14.14 9.93 23.40
CA LEU A 319 14.55 8.60 23.81
C LEU A 319 13.51 8.03 24.79
N THR A 320 12.93 6.90 24.42
CA THR A 320 12.00 6.13 25.25
C THR A 320 12.63 4.79 25.65
N PRO A 321 12.89 4.54 26.94
CA PRO A 321 13.40 3.24 27.38
C PRO A 321 12.39 2.12 27.09
N LEU A 322 12.86 1.00 26.51
CA LEU A 322 12.04 -0.18 26.20
C LEU A 322 12.18 -1.28 27.26
N GLY A 323 13.26 -1.28 28.04
CA GLY A 323 13.60 -2.36 28.97
C GLY A 323 14.71 -3.25 28.42
N ASN A 324 15.26 -4.16 29.24
CA ASN A 324 16.36 -5.07 28.85
C ASN A 324 17.55 -4.36 28.17
N ASP A 325 17.96 -3.20 28.67
CA ASP A 325 19.02 -2.36 28.10
C ASP A 325 18.74 -1.78 26.69
N HIS A 326 17.49 -1.79 26.22
CA HIS A 326 17.09 -1.19 24.94
C HIS A 326 16.32 0.13 25.14
N ALA A 327 16.46 1.01 24.15
CA ALA A 327 15.78 2.28 24.00
C ALA A 327 15.26 2.47 22.57
N LEU A 328 14.25 3.32 22.43
CA LEU A 328 13.65 3.75 21.17
C LEU A 328 13.94 5.23 20.97
N ILE A 329 14.64 5.57 19.89
CA ILE A 329 14.81 6.95 19.45
C ILE A 329 13.66 7.31 18.51
N SER A 330 13.10 8.51 18.64
CA SER A 330 12.12 9.01 17.68
C SER A 330 12.26 10.50 17.36
N THR A 331 11.78 10.90 16.19
CA THR A 331 11.67 12.30 15.75
C THR A 331 10.73 12.40 14.54
N LEU A 332 10.19 13.59 14.29
CA LEU A 332 9.43 13.87 13.08
C LEU A 332 10.35 13.79 11.84
N CYS A 333 9.94 13.01 10.84
CA CYS A 333 10.67 12.85 9.59
C CYS A 333 10.11 13.72 8.45
N TRP A 334 8.79 13.81 8.32
CA TRP A 334 8.16 14.57 7.24
C TRP A 334 6.73 14.99 7.60
N ARG A 335 6.27 16.10 7.00
CA ARG A 335 4.86 16.52 7.00
C ARG A 335 4.41 16.77 5.57
N ALA A 336 3.21 16.29 5.25
CA ALA A 336 2.52 16.52 4.00
C ALA A 336 1.15 17.15 4.27
N ALA A 337 0.38 17.42 3.21
CA ALA A 337 -0.87 18.19 3.29
C ALA A 337 -1.88 17.74 4.37
N TYR A 338 -1.92 16.45 4.69
CA TYR A 338 -2.86 15.86 5.66
C TYR A 338 -2.27 14.67 6.44
N ASN A 339 -0.97 14.46 6.34
CA ASN A 339 -0.24 13.31 6.88
C ASN A 339 1.09 13.78 7.48
N GLN A 340 1.62 13.02 8.43
CA GLN A 340 2.97 13.20 8.95
C GLN A 340 3.58 11.83 9.25
N GLY A 341 4.90 11.75 9.24
CA GLY A 341 5.65 10.52 9.53
C GLY A 341 6.77 10.77 10.52
N TYR A 342 6.85 9.88 11.51
CA TYR A 342 7.92 9.81 12.50
C TYR A 342 8.88 8.67 12.17
N GLY A 343 10.15 8.94 12.41
CA GLY A 343 11.21 7.93 12.41
C GLY A 343 11.35 7.28 13.77
N TYR A 344 11.63 5.97 13.76
CA TYR A 344 11.86 5.16 14.96
C TYR A 344 13.08 4.27 14.78
N TRP A 345 13.99 4.29 15.77
CA TRP A 345 15.19 3.46 15.79
C TRP A 345 15.39 2.78 17.14
N VAL A 346 15.74 1.50 17.13
CA VAL A 346 16.16 0.78 18.34
C VAL A 346 17.65 1.01 18.58
N ILE A 347 18.04 1.20 19.83
CA ILE A 347 19.42 1.33 20.29
C ILE A 347 19.55 0.79 21.72
N ASP A 348 20.76 0.62 22.25
CA ASP A 348 20.98 0.38 23.67
C ASP A 348 20.74 1.63 24.52
N ASN A 349 20.32 1.46 25.78
CA ASN A 349 20.06 2.57 26.70
C ASN A 349 21.30 3.46 26.95
N ALA A 350 22.50 2.90 26.83
CA ALA A 350 23.74 3.65 27.01
C ALA A 350 24.17 4.42 25.74
N LEU A 351 23.43 4.31 24.64
CA LEU A 351 23.66 5.01 23.36
C LEU A 351 25.02 4.69 22.72
N LYS A 352 25.52 3.46 22.91
CA LYS A 352 26.86 3.05 22.46
C LYS A 352 26.86 2.23 21.18
N THR A 353 25.78 1.51 20.91
CA THR A 353 25.61 0.67 19.73
C THR A 353 25.18 1.51 18.53
N ASP A 354 25.14 0.87 17.36
CA ASP A 354 24.60 1.51 16.17
C ASP A 354 23.07 1.34 16.17
N PRO A 355 22.31 2.44 15.97
CA PRO A 355 20.86 2.37 15.93
C PRO A 355 20.38 1.54 14.75
N VAL A 356 19.23 0.90 14.90
CA VAL A 356 18.57 0.10 13.86
C VAL A 356 17.22 0.72 13.51
N LEU A 357 17.06 1.13 12.25
CA LEU A 357 15.81 1.72 11.76
C LEU A 357 14.67 0.70 11.77
N VAL A 358 13.55 1.08 12.39
CA VAL A 358 12.29 0.31 12.34
C VAL A 358 11.40 0.81 11.19
N THR A 359 11.16 2.11 11.16
CA THR A 359 10.32 2.79 10.15
C THR A 359 10.57 4.30 10.20
N ASN A 360 10.34 4.99 9.08
CA ASN A 360 10.44 6.44 8.92
C ASN A 360 9.07 7.12 8.69
N SER A 361 7.98 6.38 8.81
CA SER A 361 6.65 6.81 8.35
C SER A 361 5.53 6.55 9.35
N ALA A 362 5.89 6.26 10.61
CA ALA A 362 4.90 5.97 11.65
C ALA A 362 4.11 7.22 12.06
N SER A 363 2.91 7.00 12.59
CA SER A 363 2.06 8.06 13.15
C SER A 363 2.28 8.23 14.65
N GLY A 364 2.84 7.23 15.32
CA GLY A 364 3.19 7.31 16.74
C GLY A 364 3.60 5.98 17.35
N TYR A 365 3.89 6.03 18.64
CA TYR A 365 4.30 4.90 19.48
C TYR A 365 3.54 4.90 20.80
N SER A 366 3.17 3.72 21.29
CA SER A 366 2.66 3.52 22.65
C SER A 366 2.90 2.10 23.12
N GLN A 367 3.46 1.93 24.32
CA GLN A 367 3.50 0.64 25.05
C GLN A 367 4.04 -0.54 24.21
N GLY A 368 5.19 -0.37 23.56
CA GLY A 368 5.78 -1.42 22.72
C GLY A 368 5.09 -1.61 21.37
N VAL A 369 4.27 -0.65 20.94
CA VAL A 369 3.57 -0.67 19.65
C VAL A 369 3.88 0.60 18.86
N ILE A 370 4.51 0.46 17.70
CA ILE A 370 4.63 1.54 16.71
C ILE A 370 3.47 1.39 15.74
N SER A 371 2.73 2.47 15.50
CA SER A 371 1.56 2.48 14.61
C SER A 371 1.73 3.47 13.47
N LEU A 372 1.29 3.07 12.28
CA LEU A 372 1.17 3.90 11.09
C LEU A 372 -0.31 3.95 10.70
N GLY A 373 -0.79 5.15 10.43
CA GLY A 373 -2.07 5.45 9.83
C GLY A 373 -1.94 6.68 8.93
N GLN A 374 -1.98 6.46 7.62
CA GLN A 374 -1.80 7.51 6.62
C GLN A 374 -3.03 7.58 5.73
N ARG A 375 -3.61 8.77 5.58
CA ARG A 375 -4.75 8.98 4.67
C ARG A 375 -4.28 8.83 3.23
N GLY A 376 -5.11 8.22 2.38
CA GLY A 376 -4.85 8.21 0.93
C GLY A 376 -5.14 9.56 0.27
N ARG A 377 -6.06 10.34 0.82
CA ARG A 377 -6.36 11.72 0.41
C ARG A 377 -6.91 12.56 1.56
N GLY A 378 -6.96 13.89 1.39
CA GLY A 378 -7.28 14.84 2.47
C GLY A 378 -8.59 14.55 3.21
N LEU A 379 -9.59 14.02 2.51
CA LEU A 379 -10.87 13.62 3.09
C LEU A 379 -10.74 12.53 4.17
N GLY A 380 -9.79 11.60 4.01
CA GLY A 380 -9.64 10.47 4.91
C GLY A 380 -10.75 9.43 4.76
N ASP A 381 -11.20 9.15 3.54
CA ASP A 381 -12.14 8.08 3.22
C ASP A 381 -11.45 6.75 2.83
N CYS A 382 -10.13 6.74 2.91
CA CYS A 382 -9.24 5.60 2.66
C CYS A 382 -7.92 5.82 3.41
N PHE A 383 -7.30 4.73 3.86
CA PHE A 383 -6.08 4.75 4.66
C PHE A 383 -5.14 3.60 4.29
N SER A 384 -3.85 3.84 4.51
CA SER A 384 -2.84 2.79 4.69
C SER A 384 -2.48 2.71 6.17
N THR A 385 -2.32 1.50 6.69
CA THR A 385 -2.01 1.26 8.10
C THR A 385 -0.95 0.18 8.25
N ALA A 386 -0.12 0.32 9.28
CA ALA A 386 0.82 -0.73 9.68
C ALA A 386 1.06 -0.68 11.18
N ARG A 387 1.49 -1.80 11.76
CA ARG A 387 1.88 -1.90 13.16
C ARG A 387 3.15 -2.70 13.30
N TRP A 388 3.99 -2.31 14.26
CA TRP A 388 5.14 -3.07 14.70
C TRP A 388 5.04 -3.30 16.21
N LEU A 389 5.40 -4.50 16.64
CA LEU A 389 5.36 -4.93 18.02
C LEU A 389 6.76 -5.23 18.53
N TRP A 390 7.04 -4.77 19.75
CA TRP A 390 8.26 -5.06 20.48
C TRP A 390 8.27 -6.51 20.98
N ASP A 391 9.36 -7.22 20.72
CA ASP A 391 9.55 -8.62 21.16
C ASP A 391 10.59 -8.81 22.27
N GLY A 392 11.15 -7.72 22.79
CA GLY A 392 12.22 -7.74 23.78
C GLY A 392 13.61 -7.42 23.23
N GLU A 393 13.79 -7.47 21.90
CA GLU A 393 15.05 -7.19 21.21
C GLU A 393 14.86 -6.23 20.02
N THR A 394 13.79 -6.40 19.24
CA THR A 394 13.49 -5.53 18.10
C THR A 394 11.98 -5.33 17.88
N PHE A 395 11.63 -4.45 16.96
CA PHE A 395 10.25 -4.24 16.51
C PHE A 395 9.98 -5.02 15.22
N HIS A 396 9.05 -5.97 15.29
CA HIS A 396 8.60 -6.73 14.13
C HIS A 396 7.30 -6.17 13.58
N LYS A 397 7.20 -5.99 12.26
CA LYS A 397 5.93 -5.67 11.59
C LYS A 397 4.94 -6.78 11.95
N SER A 398 3.87 -6.45 12.65
CA SER A 398 2.84 -7.40 13.06
C SER A 398 1.62 -7.36 12.14
N ARG A 399 1.44 -6.23 11.46
CA ARG A 399 0.31 -6.00 10.58
C ARG A 399 0.59 -4.92 9.55
N GLU A 400 0.06 -5.09 8.35
CA GLU A 400 -0.05 -4.05 7.32
C GLU A 400 -1.37 -4.23 6.57
N ALA A 401 -2.05 -3.12 6.28
CA ALA A 401 -3.36 -3.13 5.65
C ALA A 401 -3.68 -1.81 4.95
N THR A 402 -4.58 -1.87 3.97
CA THR A 402 -5.29 -0.71 3.43
C THR A 402 -6.78 -0.81 3.78
N THR A 403 -7.50 0.30 3.65
CA THR A 403 -8.97 0.30 3.74
C THR A 403 -9.69 0.28 2.40
N GLY A 404 -8.92 0.08 1.33
CA GLY A 404 -9.39 0.00 -0.06
C GLY A 404 -9.41 1.36 -0.75
N MET A 405 -10.14 1.41 -1.86
CA MET A 405 -10.31 2.59 -2.69
C MET A 405 -10.94 3.74 -1.92
N CYS A 406 -10.49 4.96 -2.24
CA CYS A 406 -11.06 6.22 -1.75
C CYS A 406 -12.40 6.52 -2.44
N SER A 407 -13.39 5.69 -2.13
CA SER A 407 -14.68 5.63 -2.80
C SER A 407 -15.79 6.45 -2.11
N TYR A 408 -15.44 7.32 -1.17
CA TYR A 408 -16.37 8.23 -0.49
C TYR A 408 -17.49 7.51 0.28
N ILE A 409 -17.19 6.39 0.93
CA ILE A 409 -18.18 5.58 1.66
C ILE A 409 -18.20 5.91 3.15
N HIS A 410 -17.04 5.80 3.81
CA HIS A 410 -16.87 6.06 5.25
C HIS A 410 -15.62 6.89 5.50
N LEU A 411 -15.70 7.87 6.39
CA LEU A 411 -14.49 8.46 6.97
C LEU A 411 -13.80 7.41 7.83
N GLY A 412 -12.47 7.33 7.76
CA GLY A 412 -11.70 6.24 8.38
C GLY A 412 -11.41 5.07 7.46
N GLY A 413 -12.08 4.99 6.30
CA GLY A 413 -11.92 3.88 5.35
C GLY A 413 -13.08 2.90 5.34
N THR A 414 -13.25 2.18 4.22
CA THR A 414 -14.42 1.33 4.02
C THR A 414 -14.27 -0.06 4.63
N TRP A 415 -13.15 -0.72 4.35
CA TRP A 415 -12.92 -2.11 4.74
C TRP A 415 -11.62 -2.26 5.52
N ASP A 416 -11.39 -3.45 6.07
CA ASP A 416 -10.08 -3.85 6.58
C ASP A 416 -9.46 -4.87 5.62
N LEU A 417 -8.48 -4.43 4.82
CA LEU A 417 -7.83 -5.23 3.78
C LEU A 417 -6.34 -5.45 4.13
N PRO A 418 -6.03 -6.39 5.03
CA PRO A 418 -4.66 -6.69 5.38
C PRO A 418 -3.89 -7.29 4.21
N THR A 419 -2.65 -6.82 4.04
CA THR A 419 -1.62 -7.42 3.18
C THR A 419 -0.70 -8.30 4.00
N PHE A 420 -0.53 -8.00 5.29
CA PHE A 420 0.32 -8.78 6.18
C PHE A 420 -0.34 -8.93 7.55
N VAL A 421 -0.34 -10.16 8.06
CA VAL A 421 -0.84 -10.53 9.39
C VAL A 421 0.14 -11.45 10.11
N THR A 422 0.10 -11.38 11.43
CA THR A 422 0.85 -12.24 12.35
C THR A 422 -0.06 -12.78 13.43
N GLU A 423 0.32 -13.90 14.03
CA GLU A 423 -0.22 -14.35 15.31
C GLU A 423 0.58 -13.67 16.44
N VAL A 424 -0.10 -12.98 17.35
CA VAL A 424 0.55 -12.32 18.49
C VAL A 424 0.30 -13.14 19.75
N LYS A 425 1.38 -13.51 20.43
CA LYS A 425 1.34 -14.20 21.72
C LYS A 425 2.00 -13.33 22.79
N PRO A 426 1.42 -13.21 23.99
CA PRO A 426 2.15 -12.60 25.10
C PRO A 426 3.37 -13.46 25.41
N ALA A 427 4.53 -12.84 25.61
CA ALA A 427 5.70 -13.54 26.11
C ALA A 427 5.39 -14.15 27.49
N LEU A 428 5.84 -15.40 27.69
CA LEU A 428 5.65 -16.19 28.92
C LEU A 428 6.49 -15.68 30.09
#